data_AF-A0A110A7J2-F1
#
_entry.id   AF-A0A110A7J2-F1
#
_cell.length_a   1.000
_cell.length_b   1.000
_cell.length_c   1.000
_cell.angle_alpha   90.00
_cell.angle_beta   90.00
_cell.angle_gamma   90.00
#
_symmetry.space_group_name_H-M   'P 1'
#
loop_
_entity.id
_entity.type
_entity.pdbx_description
1 polymer ?
#
loop_
_entity_poly.entity_id
_entity_poly.type
_entity_poly.pdbx_seq_one_letter_code
_entity_poly.pdbx_strand_id
1 'polypeptide(L)'
;MTKEEIRAVYGVELSSIERFRSNDLVTPRRLEDGSLVYSEADGEMLQRLVLLDIIGVFEDDFVKLRSKEITLKLLLQRQMWRLEDGCLAKEICKDILEEEGELRSFDALKYLERLKAYEHEPEKILIYGQNYRNQVFRPWRRYFARGLDLSIYQMILDAILGFVFHVSLLNEGWVVRIVETIVAVVMMLLIEPLLLNRFGTTFGKWVFGLRVEKADGSPLSYKDGLRRTWGMIGKGQGYEIPIYNLVRLYKSYKLCKAKEVQPWDEDVSYTIKDTKWYRVISFILLNYLVVFIAFAMIRAQQLPPNRGDITIEQFAENYNYYCKYYDVNDRFYMDQNGQLVDKYPDRVVDKDMIHISTFGTDFAYDPTEELPRFNYSIENANLKEVSFVYGVENKDHWTDMEKTQQYLIAMAFGCTDKEVKLFFPNTLNVVLSKMKYVDNFNFTYGDTRYFCNVEKIGYIGNDYITPIEDGQKAYYKMNFAVTKDKEESD
;
A
#
# COMPACT_ATOMS: atom_id res chain seq x y z
N MET A 1 -35.94 -28.66 29.50
CA MET A 1 -36.35 -27.84 28.35
C MET A 1 -35.31 -27.93 27.24
N THR A 2 -35.72 -27.97 25.97
CA THR A 2 -34.84 -27.78 24.81
C THR A 2 -34.42 -26.31 24.69
N LYS A 3 -33.49 -25.98 23.79
CA LYS A 3 -33.08 -24.58 23.57
C LYS A 3 -34.22 -23.73 23.00
N GLU A 4 -35.08 -24.33 22.18
CA GLU A 4 -36.28 -23.71 21.61
C GLU A 4 -37.34 -23.44 22.69
N GLU A 5 -37.52 -24.38 23.62
CA GLU A 5 -38.40 -24.19 24.78
C GLU A 5 -37.89 -23.10 25.71
N ILE A 6 -36.58 -23.05 25.99
CA ILE A 6 -35.98 -21.97 26.78
C ILE A 6 -36.21 -20.61 26.12
N ARG A 7 -36.04 -20.50 24.81
CA ARG A 7 -36.35 -19.26 24.07
C ARG A 7 -37.81 -18.84 24.26
N ALA A 8 -38.74 -19.79 24.12
CA ALA A 8 -40.16 -19.50 24.22
C ALA A 8 -40.58 -19.09 25.64
N VAL A 9 -40.07 -19.77 26.67
CA VAL A 9 -40.44 -19.55 28.07
C VAL A 9 -39.75 -18.33 28.67
N TYR A 10 -38.45 -18.16 28.42
CA TYR A 10 -37.63 -17.11 29.06
C TYR A 10 -37.35 -15.92 28.14
N GLY A 11 -37.80 -15.94 26.89
CA GLY A 11 -37.65 -14.82 25.95
C GLY A 11 -36.21 -14.53 25.54
N VAL A 12 -35.32 -15.54 25.57
CA VAL A 12 -33.90 -15.40 25.24
C VAL A 12 -33.62 -15.86 23.81
N GLU A 13 -32.92 -15.05 23.01
CA GLU A 13 -32.55 -15.40 21.64
C GLU A 13 -31.58 -16.60 21.56
N LEU A 14 -31.74 -17.43 20.52
CA LEU A 14 -30.95 -18.66 20.36
C LEU A 14 -29.44 -18.39 20.32
N SER A 15 -29.04 -17.28 19.69
CA SER A 15 -27.64 -16.86 19.60
C SER A 15 -27.03 -16.58 20.98
N SER A 16 -27.78 -15.94 21.89
CA SER A 16 -27.34 -15.68 23.27
C SER A 16 -27.22 -16.96 24.08
N ILE A 17 -28.15 -17.90 23.91
CA ILE A 17 -28.10 -19.23 24.55
C ILE A 17 -26.82 -19.97 24.11
N GLU A 18 -26.54 -19.99 22.81
CA GLU A 18 -25.37 -20.67 22.27
C GLU A 18 -24.07 -19.98 22.69
N ARG A 19 -24.03 -18.64 22.71
CA ARG A 19 -22.87 -17.84 23.15
C ARG A 19 -22.52 -18.13 24.61
N PHE A 20 -23.47 -17.98 25.53
CA PHE A 20 -23.20 -18.17 26.97
C PHE A 20 -22.91 -19.63 27.35
N ARG A 21 -23.49 -20.59 26.62
CA ARG A 21 -23.11 -22.01 26.75
C ARG A 21 -21.67 -22.24 26.30
N SER A 22 -21.26 -21.66 25.18
CA SER A 22 -19.90 -21.85 24.63
C SER A 22 -18.82 -21.23 25.51
N ASN A 23 -19.20 -20.27 26.35
CA ASN A 23 -18.33 -19.63 27.35
C ASN A 23 -18.43 -20.29 28.76
N ASP A 24 -19.07 -21.46 28.88
CA ASP A 24 -19.30 -22.22 30.12
C ASP A 24 -19.97 -21.41 31.24
N LEU A 25 -20.79 -20.42 30.88
CA LEU A 25 -21.56 -19.62 31.85
C LEU A 25 -22.89 -20.31 32.22
N VAL A 26 -23.36 -21.20 31.34
CA VAL A 26 -24.54 -22.05 31.53
C VAL A 26 -24.18 -23.45 31.05
N THR A 27 -24.40 -24.44 31.92
CA THR A 27 -23.96 -25.84 31.69
C THR A 27 -25.17 -26.78 31.69
N PRO A 28 -25.92 -26.86 30.56
CA PRO A 28 -27.07 -27.75 30.46
C PRO A 28 -26.65 -29.22 30.54
N ARG A 29 -27.56 -30.07 31.00
CA ARG A 29 -27.31 -31.51 31.12
C ARG A 29 -27.30 -32.15 29.73
N ARG A 30 -26.26 -32.92 29.43
CA ARG A 30 -26.18 -33.73 28.21
C ARG A 30 -26.81 -35.10 28.43
N LEU A 31 -27.73 -35.50 27.55
CA LEU A 31 -28.35 -36.82 27.54
C LEU A 31 -27.49 -37.83 26.76
N GLU A 32 -27.82 -39.12 26.89
CA GLU A 32 -27.09 -40.22 26.25
C GLU A 32 -27.13 -40.16 24.72
N ASP A 33 -28.20 -39.59 24.15
CA ASP A 33 -28.35 -39.35 22.71
C ASP A 33 -27.57 -38.11 22.20
N GLY A 34 -26.87 -37.41 23.10
CA GLY A 34 -26.09 -36.22 22.80
C GLY A 34 -26.89 -34.91 22.80
N SER A 35 -28.20 -34.95 23.00
CA SER A 35 -29.04 -33.76 23.14
C SER A 35 -28.79 -33.03 24.46
N LEU A 36 -29.15 -31.74 24.51
CA LEU A 36 -28.95 -30.87 25.67
C LEU A 36 -30.30 -30.52 26.29
N VAL A 37 -30.39 -30.68 27.61
CA VAL A 37 -31.57 -30.35 28.40
C VAL A 37 -31.21 -29.27 29.41
N TYR A 38 -31.92 -28.16 29.31
CA TYR A 38 -31.82 -27.01 30.20
C TYR A 38 -32.84 -27.14 31.33
N SER A 39 -32.42 -26.76 32.53
CA SER A 39 -33.27 -26.63 33.72
C SER A 39 -33.93 -25.25 33.78
N GLU A 40 -34.90 -25.06 34.68
CA GLU A 40 -35.47 -23.73 34.97
C GLU A 40 -34.40 -22.76 35.48
N ALA A 41 -33.47 -23.24 36.32
CA ALA A 41 -32.36 -22.45 36.82
C ALA A 41 -31.42 -21.96 35.68
N ASP A 42 -31.25 -22.76 34.63
CA ASP A 42 -30.48 -22.34 33.44
C ASP A 42 -31.21 -21.21 32.69
N GLY A 43 -32.53 -21.30 32.56
CA GLY A 43 -33.36 -20.26 31.95
C GLY A 43 -33.29 -18.93 32.69
N GLU A 44 -33.43 -18.94 34.01
CA GLU A 44 -33.29 -17.73 34.83
C GLU A 44 -31.86 -17.16 34.79
N MET A 45 -30.84 -18.03 34.83
CA MET A 45 -29.44 -17.61 34.70
C MET A 45 -29.20 -16.93 33.34
N LEU A 46 -29.78 -17.47 32.26
CA LEU A 46 -29.70 -16.84 30.93
C LEU A 46 -30.33 -15.46 30.91
N GLN A 47 -31.50 -15.25 31.52
CA GLN A 47 -32.10 -13.92 31.63
C GLN A 47 -31.21 -12.94 32.38
N ARG A 48 -30.57 -13.38 33.47
CA ARG A 48 -29.61 -12.55 34.23
C ARG A 48 -28.40 -12.18 33.38
N LEU A 49 -27.82 -13.13 32.64
CA LEU A 49 -26.68 -12.89 31.76
C LEU A 49 -27.05 -11.97 30.58
N VAL A 50 -28.25 -12.13 30.00
CA VAL A 50 -28.76 -11.25 28.93
C VAL A 50 -28.97 -9.83 29.46
N LEU A 51 -29.53 -9.67 30.66
CA LEU A 51 -29.67 -8.35 31.27
C LEU A 51 -28.30 -7.68 31.43
N LEU A 52 -27.32 -8.40 31.99
CA LEU A 52 -25.96 -7.90 32.18
C LEU A 52 -25.32 -7.49 30.83
N ASP A 53 -25.55 -8.24 29.77
CA ASP A 53 -25.08 -7.91 28.43
C ASP A 53 -25.73 -6.62 27.91
N ILE A 54 -27.05 -6.47 28.06
CA ILE A 54 -27.79 -5.27 27.64
C ILE A 54 -27.36 -4.02 28.42
N ILE A 55 -26.99 -4.15 29.70
CA ILE A 55 -26.47 -3.02 30.51
C ILE A 55 -24.95 -2.82 30.36
N GLY A 56 -24.33 -3.41 29.34
CA GLY A 56 -22.98 -3.07 28.91
C GLY A 56 -21.85 -3.80 29.66
N VAL A 57 -22.12 -5.01 30.16
CA VAL A 57 -21.09 -5.89 30.74
C VAL A 57 -20.29 -6.58 29.63
N PHE A 58 -18.96 -6.42 29.68
CA PHE A 58 -18.06 -6.97 28.66
C PHE A 58 -17.80 -8.47 28.84
N GLU A 59 -17.41 -9.14 27.75
CA GLU A 59 -17.10 -10.57 27.74
C GLU A 59 -16.03 -10.98 28.77
N ASP A 60 -14.95 -10.20 28.89
CA ASP A 60 -13.90 -10.42 29.89
C ASP A 60 -14.42 -10.35 31.33
N ASP A 61 -15.45 -9.56 31.59
CA ASP A 61 -16.05 -9.41 32.91
C ASP A 61 -16.97 -10.61 33.22
N PHE A 62 -17.63 -11.21 32.21
CA PHE A 62 -18.35 -12.49 32.38
C PHE A 62 -17.41 -13.66 32.71
N VAL A 63 -16.24 -13.74 32.06
CA VAL A 63 -15.23 -14.76 32.37
C VAL A 63 -14.75 -14.65 33.82
N LYS A 64 -14.54 -13.42 34.31
CA LYS A 64 -14.14 -13.16 35.71
C LYS A 64 -15.25 -13.47 36.72
N LEU A 65 -16.51 -13.21 36.35
CA LEU A 65 -17.66 -13.63 37.18
C LEU A 65 -17.68 -15.15 37.32
N ARG A 66 -17.46 -15.88 36.23
CA ARG A 66 -17.40 -17.35 36.22
C ARG A 66 -16.27 -17.89 37.09
N SER A 67 -15.06 -17.33 36.96
CA SER A 67 -13.89 -17.74 37.76
C SER A 67 -13.95 -17.26 39.21
N LYS A 68 -15.00 -16.51 39.59
CA LYS A 68 -15.16 -15.86 40.90
C LYS A 68 -14.03 -14.88 41.25
N GLU A 69 -13.32 -14.38 40.24
CA GLU A 69 -12.31 -13.32 40.39
C GLU A 69 -12.95 -11.97 40.72
N ILE A 70 -14.22 -11.79 40.35
CA ILE A 70 -15.01 -10.58 40.65
C ILE A 70 -16.40 -10.95 41.15
N THR A 71 -16.92 -10.16 42.09
CA THR A 71 -18.31 -10.26 42.55
C THR A 71 -19.25 -9.44 41.67
N LEU A 72 -20.53 -9.81 41.60
CA LEU A 72 -21.54 -9.02 40.91
C LEU A 72 -21.57 -7.57 41.42
N LYS A 73 -21.51 -7.39 42.73
CA LYS A 73 -21.46 -6.07 43.37
C LYS A 73 -20.32 -5.21 42.82
N LEU A 74 -19.09 -5.73 42.79
CA LEU A 74 -17.94 -4.98 42.29
C LEU A 74 -18.05 -4.69 40.79
N LEU A 75 -18.63 -5.62 40.03
CA LEU A 75 -18.87 -5.45 38.60
C LEU A 75 -19.91 -4.37 38.30
N LEU A 76 -21.05 -4.37 38.98
CA LEU A 76 -22.09 -3.35 38.83
C LEU A 76 -21.59 -1.98 39.28
N GLN A 77 -20.85 -1.91 40.39
CA GLN A 77 -20.20 -0.67 40.82
C GLN A 77 -19.26 -0.14 39.73
N ARG A 78 -18.41 -1.01 39.15
CA ARG A 78 -17.56 -0.62 38.02
C ARG A 78 -18.40 -0.13 36.85
N GLN A 79 -19.48 -0.81 36.49
CA GLN A 79 -20.34 -0.36 35.40
C GLN A 79 -20.97 1.01 35.67
N MET A 80 -21.43 1.28 36.89
CA MET A 80 -21.93 2.62 37.24
C MET A 80 -20.89 3.72 37.07
N TRP A 81 -19.61 3.45 37.34
CA TRP A 81 -18.52 4.40 37.08
C TRP A 81 -18.28 4.66 35.59
N ARG A 82 -18.63 3.70 34.73
CA ARG A 82 -18.47 3.79 33.27
C ARG A 82 -19.60 4.57 32.61
N LEU A 83 -20.79 4.49 33.18
CA LEU A 83 -22.01 5.04 32.64
C LEU A 83 -22.23 6.50 33.04
N GLU A 84 -22.78 7.29 32.13
CA GLU A 84 -23.21 8.67 32.35
C GLU A 84 -24.46 8.70 33.25
N ASP A 85 -24.61 9.77 34.02
CA ASP A 85 -25.79 9.97 34.86
C ASP A 85 -27.04 10.14 33.99
N GLY A 86 -28.15 9.49 34.39
CA GLY A 86 -29.44 9.57 33.69
C GLY A 86 -29.67 8.53 32.58
N CYS A 87 -28.71 7.63 32.30
CA CYS A 87 -28.99 6.47 31.45
C CYS A 87 -29.60 5.30 32.25
N LEU A 88 -30.50 4.56 31.60
CA LEU A 88 -31.28 3.50 32.25
C LEU A 88 -30.40 2.37 32.79
N ALA A 89 -29.33 1.99 32.08
CA ALA A 89 -28.41 0.96 32.54
C ALA A 89 -27.75 1.31 33.89
N LYS A 90 -27.47 2.59 34.15
CA LYS A 90 -26.89 3.04 35.41
C LYS A 90 -27.90 2.97 36.54
N GLU A 91 -29.17 3.29 36.26
CA GLU A 91 -30.28 3.13 37.20
C GLU A 91 -30.49 1.65 37.55
N ILE A 92 -30.53 0.77 36.55
CA ILE A 92 -30.65 -0.69 36.77
C ILE A 92 -29.48 -1.22 37.60
N CYS A 93 -28.24 -0.81 37.31
CA CYS A 93 -27.08 -1.19 38.12
C CYS A 93 -27.23 -0.74 39.57
N LYS A 94 -27.76 0.47 39.80
CA LYS A 94 -28.00 1.03 41.13
C LYS A 94 -29.08 0.24 41.88
N ASP A 95 -30.20 -0.04 41.23
CA ASP A 95 -31.33 -0.78 41.81
C ASP A 95 -30.90 -2.19 42.25
N ILE A 96 -30.16 -2.92 41.40
CA ILE A 96 -29.65 -4.25 41.75
C ILE A 96 -28.66 -4.21 42.93
N LEU A 97 -27.86 -3.14 43.02
CA LEU A 97 -26.93 -2.94 44.14
C LEU A 97 -27.63 -2.63 45.46
N GLU A 98 -28.73 -1.87 45.42
CA GLU A 98 -29.56 -1.54 46.58
C GLU A 98 -30.37 -2.74 47.08
N GLU A 99 -30.77 -3.64 46.17
CA GLU A 99 -31.44 -4.91 46.50
C GLU A 99 -30.49 -5.98 47.07
N GLU A 100 -29.18 -5.67 47.20
CA GLU A 100 -28.11 -6.61 47.60
C GLU A 100 -28.12 -7.93 46.80
N GLY A 101 -28.53 -7.88 45.54
CA GLY A 101 -28.69 -9.06 44.70
C GLY A 101 -27.37 -9.78 44.43
N GLU A 102 -27.36 -11.11 44.57
CA GLU A 102 -26.31 -11.97 44.03
C GLU A 102 -26.64 -12.34 42.58
N LEU A 103 -25.64 -12.76 41.80
CA LEU A 103 -25.80 -13.18 40.40
C LEU A 103 -26.87 -14.26 40.20
N ARG A 104 -27.21 -15.03 41.24
CA ARG A 104 -28.22 -16.10 41.17
C ARG A 104 -29.57 -15.72 41.78
N SER A 105 -29.70 -14.56 42.43
CA SER A 105 -30.89 -14.24 43.22
C SER A 105 -31.65 -13.01 42.74
N PHE A 106 -31.03 -12.09 41.98
CA PHE A 106 -31.74 -10.91 41.52
C PHE A 106 -32.79 -11.25 40.43
N ASP A 107 -33.89 -10.50 40.43
CA ASP A 107 -35.00 -10.65 39.48
C ASP A 107 -34.67 -9.95 38.15
N ALA A 108 -34.10 -10.71 37.20
CA ALA A 108 -33.78 -10.17 35.88
C ALA A 108 -35.01 -9.81 35.05
N LEU A 109 -36.13 -10.52 35.23
CA LEU A 109 -37.33 -10.33 34.41
C LEU A 109 -37.90 -8.92 34.62
N LYS A 110 -37.96 -8.48 35.88
CA LYS A 110 -38.33 -7.11 36.26
C LYS A 110 -37.58 -6.04 35.45
N TYR A 111 -36.26 -6.20 35.30
CA TYR A 111 -35.41 -5.22 34.60
C TYR A 111 -35.47 -5.37 33.07
N LEU A 112 -35.59 -6.60 32.56
CA LEU A 112 -35.79 -6.85 31.13
C LEU A 112 -37.12 -6.26 30.63
N GLU A 113 -38.17 -6.29 31.44
CA GLU A 113 -39.45 -5.62 31.11
C GLU A 113 -39.31 -4.10 31.09
N ARG A 114 -38.56 -3.52 32.02
CA ARG A 114 -38.26 -2.07 32.01
C ARG A 114 -37.47 -1.67 30.76
N LEU A 115 -36.57 -2.52 30.28
CA LEU A 115 -35.82 -2.28 29.04
C LEU A 115 -36.70 -2.29 27.79
N LYS A 116 -37.77 -3.11 27.75
CA LYS A 116 -38.72 -3.12 26.63
C LYS A 116 -39.42 -1.76 26.43
N ALA A 117 -39.62 -0.99 27.49
CA ALA A 117 -40.20 0.37 27.38
C ALA A 117 -39.30 1.34 26.58
N TYR A 118 -38.02 1.02 26.41
CA TYR A 118 -37.02 1.80 25.67
C TYR A 118 -36.62 1.14 24.34
N GLU A 119 -37.37 0.15 23.85
CA GLU A 119 -37.08 -0.56 22.60
C GLU A 119 -36.97 0.39 21.38
N HIS A 120 -37.70 1.51 21.40
CA HIS A 120 -37.67 2.54 20.35
C HIS A 120 -36.65 3.66 20.57
N GLU A 121 -35.93 3.67 21.70
CA GLU A 121 -34.91 4.68 22.05
C GLU A 121 -33.67 4.01 22.69
N PRO A 122 -33.00 3.08 21.98
CA PRO A 122 -31.91 2.28 22.53
C PRO A 122 -30.71 3.11 23.00
N GLU A 123 -30.49 4.29 22.44
CA GLU A 123 -29.44 5.23 22.84
C GLU A 123 -29.59 5.76 24.28
N LYS A 124 -30.80 5.71 24.87
CA LYS A 124 -31.03 6.12 26.26
C LYS A 124 -30.73 4.99 27.26
N ILE A 125 -30.62 3.76 26.78
CA ILE A 125 -30.33 2.59 27.63
C ILE A 125 -28.89 2.67 28.13
N LEU A 126 -27.94 2.88 27.22
CA LEU A 126 -26.51 2.85 27.50
C LEU A 126 -25.83 4.14 27.04
N ILE A 127 -25.41 4.96 28.00
CA ILE A 127 -24.61 6.17 27.74
C ILE A 127 -23.34 6.06 28.57
N TYR A 128 -22.17 6.09 27.94
CA TYR A 128 -20.88 6.04 28.63
C TYR A 128 -20.34 7.44 28.88
N GLY A 129 -19.93 7.70 30.12
CA GLY A 129 -19.36 8.99 30.51
C GLY A 129 -18.05 9.28 29.77
N GLN A 130 -17.75 10.57 29.55
CA GLN A 130 -16.55 10.99 28.82
C GLN A 130 -15.24 10.44 29.43
N ASN A 131 -15.20 10.27 30.76
CA ASN A 131 -14.04 9.72 31.48
C ASN A 131 -13.78 8.22 31.20
N TYR A 132 -14.77 7.49 30.66
CA TYR A 132 -14.65 6.06 30.38
C TYR A 132 -14.20 5.74 28.95
N ARG A 133 -14.22 6.74 28.04
CA ARG A 133 -13.66 6.55 26.69
C ARG A 133 -12.15 6.33 26.86
N ASN A 134 -11.70 5.08 26.79
CA ASN A 134 -10.28 4.76 26.90
C ASN A 134 -9.55 5.47 25.76
N GLN A 135 -8.73 6.46 26.07
CA GLN A 135 -8.03 7.26 25.07
C GLN A 135 -6.53 7.13 25.29
N VAL A 136 -5.87 6.43 24.37
CA VAL A 136 -4.42 6.21 24.43
C VAL A 136 -3.67 7.35 23.73
N PHE A 137 -2.93 8.10 24.53
CA PHE A 137 -2.14 9.26 24.09
C PHE A 137 -0.70 8.87 23.73
N ARG A 138 -0.52 8.24 22.56
CA ARG A 138 0.80 7.79 22.04
C ARG A 138 1.06 8.36 20.64
N PRO A 139 1.56 9.61 20.51
CA PRO A 139 1.57 10.33 19.25
C PRO A 139 2.43 9.65 18.17
N TRP A 140 3.64 9.21 18.50
CA TRP A 140 4.53 8.58 17.52
C TRP A 140 3.98 7.24 17.01
N ARG A 141 3.40 6.39 17.88
CA ARG A 141 2.78 5.12 17.46
C ARG A 141 1.62 5.34 16.51
N ARG A 142 0.78 6.36 16.79
CA ARG A 142 -0.33 6.74 15.90
C ARG A 142 0.18 7.25 14.55
N TYR A 143 1.24 8.05 14.55
CA TYR A 143 1.88 8.58 13.34
C TYR A 143 2.47 7.46 12.46
N PHE A 144 3.32 6.62 13.03
CA PHE A 144 4.00 5.55 12.29
C PHE A 144 3.05 4.42 11.85
N ALA A 145 2.04 4.09 12.66
CA ALA A 145 0.97 3.18 12.22
C ALA A 145 0.34 3.65 10.92
N ARG A 146 0.03 4.95 10.83
CA ARG A 146 -0.58 5.55 9.65
C ARG A 146 0.37 5.63 8.46
N GLY A 147 1.62 5.99 8.71
CA GLY A 147 2.66 5.99 7.68
C GLY A 147 2.77 4.61 7.02
N LEU A 148 2.79 3.54 7.82
CA LEU A 148 2.83 2.17 7.30
C LEU A 148 1.56 1.81 6.51
N ASP A 149 0.36 2.16 7.00
CA ASP A 149 -0.89 1.93 6.25
C ASP A 149 -0.84 2.63 4.87
N LEU A 150 -0.43 3.89 4.82
CA LEU A 150 -0.29 4.65 3.57
C LEU A 150 0.77 4.06 2.63
N SER A 151 1.93 3.66 3.14
CA SER A 151 2.97 3.06 2.31
C SER A 151 2.52 1.73 1.68
N ILE A 152 1.69 0.95 2.37
CA ILE A 152 1.10 -0.26 1.80
C ILE A 152 0.13 0.09 0.66
N TYR A 153 -0.73 1.09 0.85
CA TYR A 153 -1.66 1.54 -0.20
C TYR A 153 -0.91 2.07 -1.43
N GLN A 154 0.13 2.89 -1.22
CA GLN A 154 0.97 3.40 -2.31
C GLN A 154 1.65 2.25 -3.05
N MET A 155 2.29 1.30 -2.35
CA MET A 155 2.95 0.15 -2.97
C MET A 155 2.00 -0.70 -3.83
N ILE A 156 0.75 -0.87 -3.42
CA ILE A 156 -0.27 -1.57 -4.22
C ILE A 156 -0.59 -0.78 -5.50
N LEU A 157 -0.70 0.55 -5.40
CA LEU A 157 -0.95 1.41 -6.55
C LEU A 157 0.23 1.39 -7.53
N ASP A 158 1.46 1.54 -7.03
CA ASP A 158 2.69 1.49 -7.81
C ASP A 158 2.81 0.16 -8.57
N ALA A 159 2.43 -0.96 -7.94
CA ALA A 159 2.41 -2.26 -8.62
C ALA A 159 1.43 -2.28 -9.80
N ILE A 160 0.24 -1.69 -9.65
CA ILE A 160 -0.77 -1.63 -10.71
C ILE A 160 -0.27 -0.69 -11.83
N LEU A 161 0.16 0.52 -11.50
CA LEU A 161 0.66 1.49 -12.48
C LEU A 161 1.87 0.96 -13.24
N GLY A 162 2.80 0.36 -12.52
CA GLY A 162 4.05 -0.12 -13.08
C GLY A 162 3.94 -1.37 -13.95
N PHE A 163 3.13 -2.35 -13.55
CA PHE A 163 3.06 -3.65 -14.24
C PHE A 163 1.80 -3.85 -15.08
N VAL A 164 0.71 -3.13 -14.82
CA VAL A 164 -0.52 -3.21 -15.64
C VAL A 164 -0.55 -2.09 -16.68
N PHE A 165 -0.22 -0.87 -16.28
CA PHE A 165 -0.28 0.30 -17.17
C PHE A 165 1.08 0.67 -17.79
N HIS A 166 2.15 -0.01 -17.39
CA HIS A 166 3.52 0.25 -17.84
C HIS A 166 3.90 1.74 -17.70
N VAL A 167 3.55 2.33 -16.55
CA VAL A 167 4.00 3.66 -16.13
C VAL A 167 5.38 3.52 -15.49
N SER A 168 6.32 4.38 -15.87
CA SER A 168 7.68 4.36 -15.32
C SER A 168 7.69 4.91 -13.90
N LEU A 169 7.90 4.06 -12.89
CA LEU A 169 7.86 4.47 -11.47
C LEU A 169 8.99 5.44 -11.06
N LEU A 170 10.01 5.61 -11.91
CA LEU A 170 11.11 6.56 -11.66
C LEU A 170 10.86 7.94 -12.26
N ASN A 171 10.14 8.01 -13.38
CA ASN A 171 10.04 9.21 -14.21
C ASN A 171 8.65 9.86 -14.17
N GLU A 172 7.89 9.65 -13.09
CA GLU A 172 6.55 10.24 -12.96
C GLU A 172 6.65 11.73 -12.62
N GLY A 173 5.99 12.54 -13.46
CA GLY A 173 5.82 13.97 -13.21
C GLY A 173 5.01 14.27 -11.94
N TRP A 174 5.16 15.47 -11.40
CA TRP A 174 4.52 15.88 -10.14
C TRP A 174 2.98 15.76 -10.15
N VAL A 175 2.34 15.90 -11.31
CA VAL A 175 0.88 15.73 -11.46
C VAL A 175 0.46 14.29 -11.20
N VAL A 176 1.20 13.33 -11.74
CA VAL A 176 0.93 11.89 -11.55
C VAL A 176 1.04 11.54 -10.07
N ARG A 177 2.08 12.03 -9.39
CA ARG A 177 2.26 11.85 -7.94
C ARG A 177 1.12 12.42 -7.09
N ILE A 178 0.53 13.56 -7.50
CA ILE A 178 -0.65 14.11 -6.83
C ILE A 178 -1.85 13.18 -7.00
N VAL A 179 -2.09 12.71 -8.23
CA VAL A 179 -3.18 11.78 -8.53
C VAL A 179 -3.02 10.50 -7.71
N GLU A 180 -1.82 9.95 -7.65
CA GLU A 180 -1.51 8.78 -6.82
C GLU A 180 -1.79 8.99 -5.35
N THR A 181 -1.36 10.13 -4.80
CA THR A 181 -1.63 10.50 -3.41
C THR A 181 -3.14 10.54 -3.15
N ILE A 182 -3.92 11.14 -4.07
CA ILE A 182 -5.37 11.19 -3.97
C ILE A 182 -5.96 9.78 -4.00
N VAL A 183 -5.53 8.92 -4.94
CA VAL A 183 -6.00 7.54 -5.06
C VAL A 183 -5.67 6.74 -3.80
N ALA A 184 -4.47 6.90 -3.23
CA ALA A 184 -4.06 6.25 -1.98
C ALA A 184 -4.92 6.69 -0.79
N VAL A 185 -5.23 7.98 -0.68
CA VAL A 185 -6.13 8.51 0.35
C VAL A 185 -7.57 7.99 0.17
N VAL A 186 -8.05 7.88 -1.07
CA VAL A 186 -9.37 7.29 -1.38
C VAL A 186 -9.40 5.81 -1.01
N MET A 187 -8.36 5.05 -1.33
CA MET A 187 -8.23 3.65 -0.90
C MET A 187 -8.27 3.54 0.62
N MET A 188 -7.53 4.39 1.34
CA MET A 188 -7.57 4.44 2.81
C MET A 188 -8.99 4.74 3.33
N LEU A 189 -9.69 5.71 2.71
CA LEU A 189 -11.05 6.08 3.09
C LEU A 189 -12.04 4.92 2.91
N LEU A 190 -11.84 4.05 1.92
CA LEU A 190 -12.71 2.90 1.66
C LEU A 190 -12.33 1.67 2.48
N ILE A 191 -11.03 1.40 2.65
CA ILE A 191 -10.50 0.18 3.27
C ILE A 191 -10.42 0.29 4.79
N GLU A 192 -9.95 1.43 5.35
CA GLU A 192 -9.82 1.58 6.80
C GLU A 192 -11.15 1.31 7.53
N PRO A 193 -12.31 1.85 7.10
CA PRO A 193 -13.58 1.56 7.76
C PRO A 193 -13.96 0.08 7.75
N LEU A 194 -13.64 -0.67 6.69
CA LEU A 194 -13.86 -2.13 6.65
C LEU A 194 -12.99 -2.84 7.69
N LEU A 195 -11.72 -2.46 7.77
CA LEU A 195 -10.77 -3.04 8.73
C LEU A 195 -11.16 -2.72 10.18
N LEU A 196 -11.59 -1.48 10.45
CA LEU A 196 -12.08 -1.09 11.77
C LEU A 196 -13.39 -1.80 12.13
N ASN A 197 -14.32 -1.95 11.18
CA ASN A 197 -15.57 -2.67 11.42
C ASN A 197 -15.35 -4.16 11.72
N ARG A 198 -14.40 -4.81 11.04
CA ARG A 198 -14.18 -6.25 11.21
C ARG A 198 -13.20 -6.60 12.33
N PHE A 199 -12.15 -5.81 12.52
CA PHE A 199 -11.03 -6.16 13.39
C PHE A 199 -10.76 -5.15 14.51
N GLY A 200 -11.44 -4.00 14.49
CA GLY A 200 -11.17 -2.89 15.41
C GLY A 200 -9.81 -2.24 15.20
N THR A 201 -9.11 -2.52 14.09
CA THR A 201 -7.75 -2.03 13.83
C THR A 201 -7.42 -2.03 12.33
N THR A 202 -6.39 -1.27 11.94
CA THR A 202 -5.77 -1.32 10.59
C THR A 202 -4.45 -2.07 10.66
N PHE A 203 -3.82 -2.37 9.51
CA PHE A 203 -2.55 -3.12 9.47
C PHE A 203 -1.45 -2.45 10.31
N GLY A 204 -1.19 -1.16 10.11
CA GLY A 204 -0.21 -0.42 10.87
C GLY A 204 -0.60 -0.22 12.33
N LYS A 205 -1.89 -0.02 12.63
CA LYS A 205 -2.37 0.05 14.01
C LYS A 205 -2.18 -1.29 14.74
N TRP A 206 -2.41 -2.41 14.06
CA TRP A 206 -2.22 -3.77 14.59
C TRP A 206 -0.78 -4.03 14.99
N VAL A 207 0.19 -3.61 14.17
CA VAL A 207 1.64 -3.70 14.48
C VAL A 207 1.93 -3.04 15.84
N PHE A 208 1.37 -1.86 16.08
CA PHE A 208 1.53 -1.14 17.35
C PHE A 208 0.57 -1.55 18.46
N GLY A 209 -0.32 -2.51 18.20
CA GLY A 209 -1.32 -3.00 19.16
C GLY A 209 -2.43 -2.00 19.43
N LEU A 210 -2.63 -1.02 18.55
CA LEU A 210 -3.66 0.00 18.67
C LEU A 210 -5.00 -0.53 18.18
N ARG A 211 -6.07 -0.19 18.88
CA ARG A 211 -7.44 -0.54 18.51
C ARG A 211 -8.37 0.65 18.62
N VAL A 212 -9.42 0.61 17.82
CA VAL A 212 -10.50 1.60 17.77
C VAL A 212 -11.81 0.84 17.77
N GLU A 213 -12.56 0.99 18.85
CA GLU A 213 -13.84 0.34 19.12
C GLU A 213 -14.82 1.42 19.61
N LYS A 214 -16.10 1.09 19.74
CA LYS A 214 -17.06 1.97 20.42
C LYS A 214 -16.82 1.96 21.93
N ALA A 215 -17.49 2.85 22.66
CA ALA A 215 -17.36 2.92 24.12
C ALA A 215 -17.83 1.63 24.84
N ASP A 216 -18.79 0.92 24.23
CA ASP A 216 -19.28 -0.40 24.64
C ASP A 216 -18.36 -1.57 24.21
N GLY A 217 -17.19 -1.28 23.63
CA GLY A 217 -16.23 -2.30 23.17
C GLY A 217 -16.64 -3.02 21.89
N SER A 218 -17.80 -2.70 21.31
CA SER A 218 -18.22 -3.25 20.03
C SER A 218 -17.43 -2.62 18.86
N PRO A 219 -17.30 -3.33 17.72
CA PRO A 219 -16.68 -2.75 16.53
C PRO A 219 -17.46 -1.54 15.99
N LEU A 220 -16.76 -0.61 15.33
CA LEU A 220 -17.42 0.50 14.64
C LEU A 220 -18.30 -0.03 13.50
N SER A 221 -19.44 0.61 13.23
CA SER A 221 -20.11 0.36 11.94
C SER A 221 -19.25 0.90 10.78
N TYR A 222 -19.45 0.40 9.56
CA TYR A 222 -18.75 0.93 8.39
C TYR A 222 -18.94 2.46 8.25
N LYS A 223 -20.17 2.95 8.48
CA LYS A 223 -20.49 4.38 8.40
C LYS A 223 -19.75 5.20 9.47
N ASP A 224 -19.68 4.70 10.70
CA ASP A 224 -18.93 5.35 11.78
C ASP A 224 -17.44 5.37 11.46
N GLY A 225 -16.90 4.25 10.97
CA GLY A 225 -15.52 4.13 10.50
C GLY A 225 -15.21 5.13 9.38
N LEU A 226 -16.11 5.27 8.40
CA LEU A 226 -15.96 6.21 7.28
C LEU A 226 -15.93 7.66 7.77
N ARG A 227 -16.90 8.05 8.60
CA ARG A 227 -16.97 9.39 9.21
C ARG A 227 -15.70 9.71 10.00
N ARG A 228 -15.24 8.74 10.79
CA ARG A 228 -14.02 8.83 11.58
C ARG A 228 -12.78 9.01 10.70
N THR A 229 -12.60 8.16 9.68
CA THR A 229 -11.46 8.21 8.76
C THR A 229 -11.45 9.50 7.95
N TRP A 230 -12.61 9.98 7.48
CA TRP A 230 -12.74 11.28 6.82
C TRP A 230 -12.32 12.45 7.73
N GLY A 231 -12.82 12.45 8.97
CA GLY A 231 -12.44 13.43 9.98
C GLY A 231 -10.93 13.42 10.27
N MET A 232 -10.32 12.23 10.25
CA MET A 232 -8.88 12.05 10.41
C MET A 232 -8.10 12.57 9.19
N ILE A 233 -8.53 12.31 7.96
CA ILE A 233 -7.88 12.84 6.75
C ILE A 233 -7.89 14.37 6.76
N GLY A 234 -9.04 14.99 7.10
CA GLY A 234 -9.15 16.45 7.13
C GLY A 234 -8.47 17.08 8.35
N LYS A 235 -8.88 16.71 9.56
CA LYS A 235 -8.40 17.33 10.81
C LYS A 235 -7.05 16.75 11.29
N GLY A 236 -6.67 15.55 10.86
CA GLY A 236 -5.39 14.93 11.23
C GLY A 236 -4.30 15.18 10.20
N GLN A 237 -4.59 14.87 8.93
CA GLN A 237 -3.62 14.94 7.82
C GLN A 237 -3.74 16.20 6.96
N GLY A 238 -4.77 17.02 7.11
CA GLY A 238 -4.94 18.19 6.25
C GLY A 238 -5.07 17.83 4.76
N TYR A 239 -5.73 16.72 4.45
CA TYR A 239 -5.95 16.23 3.08
C TYR A 239 -4.66 15.96 2.28
N GLU A 240 -3.53 15.72 2.95
CA GLU A 240 -2.21 15.59 2.32
C GLU A 240 -1.77 16.82 1.50
N ILE A 241 -2.40 17.98 1.74
CA ILE A 241 -1.99 19.23 1.11
C ILE A 241 -0.62 19.63 1.68
N PRO A 242 0.41 19.88 0.85
CA PRO A 242 1.74 20.28 1.31
C PRO A 242 1.67 21.48 2.26
N ILE A 243 2.57 21.53 3.25
CA ILE A 243 2.62 22.52 4.35
C ILE A 243 1.41 22.44 5.31
N TYR A 244 0.18 22.43 4.81
CA TYR A 244 -1.02 22.30 5.66
C TYR A 244 -1.05 20.95 6.39
N ASN A 245 -0.65 19.87 5.73
CA ASN A 245 -0.44 18.56 6.33
C ASN A 245 0.52 18.64 7.52
N LEU A 246 1.68 19.29 7.37
CA LEU A 246 2.65 19.48 8.45
C LEU A 246 2.06 20.25 9.64
N VAL A 247 1.30 21.32 9.37
CA VAL A 247 0.61 22.10 10.41
C VAL A 247 -0.43 21.23 11.14
N ARG A 248 -1.21 20.42 10.41
CA ARG A 248 -2.21 19.53 11.02
C ARG A 248 -1.58 18.41 11.84
N LEU A 249 -0.50 17.79 11.33
CA LEU A 249 0.28 16.79 12.07
C LEU A 249 0.85 17.37 13.37
N TYR A 250 1.40 18.59 13.32
CA TYR A 250 1.90 19.28 14.51
C TYR A 250 0.79 19.58 15.53
N LYS A 251 -0.37 20.06 15.08
CA LYS A 251 -1.55 20.30 15.95
C LYS A 251 -2.03 18.99 16.59
N SER A 252 -2.16 17.92 15.80
CA SER A 252 -2.51 16.58 16.28
C SER A 252 -1.51 16.08 17.33
N TYR A 253 -0.22 16.27 17.10
CA TYR A 253 0.85 15.94 18.05
C TYR A 253 0.68 16.70 19.36
N LYS A 254 0.42 18.01 19.31
CA LYS A 254 0.18 18.85 20.50
C LYS A 254 -1.00 18.35 21.33
N LEU A 255 -2.16 18.13 20.70
CA LEU A 255 -3.36 17.60 21.37
C LEU A 255 -3.06 16.25 22.02
N CYS A 256 -2.43 15.33 21.28
CA CYS A 256 -2.08 14.03 21.82
C CYS A 256 -1.10 14.12 22.99
N LYS A 257 -0.14 15.05 22.95
CA LYS A 257 0.83 15.26 24.03
C LYS A 257 0.17 15.88 25.27
N ALA A 258 -0.80 16.77 25.07
CA ALA A 258 -1.62 17.37 26.12
C ALA A 258 -2.64 16.39 26.73
N LYS A 259 -2.72 15.16 26.22
CA LYS A 259 -3.73 14.16 26.58
C LYS A 259 -5.16 14.61 26.27
N GLU A 260 -5.31 15.39 25.21
CA GLU A 260 -6.60 15.80 24.67
C GLU A 260 -7.05 14.85 23.56
N VAL A 261 -8.35 14.55 23.53
CA VAL A 261 -8.96 13.66 22.55
C VAL A 261 -8.78 14.24 21.15
N GLN A 262 -8.48 13.38 20.17
CA GLN A 262 -8.37 13.85 18.79
C GLN A 262 -9.75 14.22 18.25
N PRO A 263 -9.88 15.26 17.42
CA PRO A 263 -11.18 15.73 16.90
C PRO A 263 -11.97 14.74 16.04
N TRP A 264 -11.37 13.60 15.70
CA TRP A 264 -12.01 12.49 14.98
C TRP A 264 -12.13 11.23 15.84
N ASP A 265 -11.63 11.24 17.08
CA ASP A 265 -11.75 10.15 18.04
C ASP A 265 -12.74 10.48 19.17
N GLU A 266 -13.56 11.53 19.02
CA GLU A 266 -14.52 11.97 20.04
C GLU A 266 -15.48 10.84 20.43
N ASP A 267 -16.09 10.17 19.45
CA ASP A 267 -17.14 9.16 19.67
C ASP A 267 -16.63 7.72 19.83
N VAL A 268 -15.32 7.51 20.05
CA VAL A 268 -14.73 6.16 20.04
C VAL A 268 -13.85 5.90 21.26
N SER A 269 -13.61 4.63 21.52
CA SER A 269 -12.61 4.12 22.45
C SER A 269 -11.35 3.77 21.66
N TYR A 270 -10.23 4.41 21.99
CA TYR A 270 -8.93 4.20 21.35
C TYR A 270 -7.95 3.53 22.34
N THR A 271 -7.78 2.22 22.23
CA THR A 271 -7.05 1.39 23.18
C THR A 271 -5.70 0.93 22.65
N ILE A 272 -4.87 0.36 23.54
CA ILE A 272 -3.59 -0.27 23.21
C ILE A 272 -3.48 -1.58 23.97
N LYS A 273 -3.18 -2.66 23.24
CA LYS A 273 -3.02 -4.00 23.81
C LYS A 273 -1.78 -4.09 24.70
N ASP A 274 -0.64 -3.63 24.19
CA ASP A 274 0.62 -3.61 24.93
C ASP A 274 1.65 -2.69 24.26
N THR A 275 2.72 -2.37 24.98
CA THR A 275 3.83 -1.54 24.48
C THR A 275 5.13 -2.31 24.31
N LYS A 276 5.07 -3.63 24.11
CA LYS A 276 6.27 -4.48 24.06
C LYS A 276 7.21 -4.09 22.92
N TRP A 277 8.51 -4.25 23.15
CA TRP A 277 9.58 -3.81 22.24
C TRP A 277 9.53 -4.47 20.86
N TYR A 278 9.09 -5.73 20.77
CA TYR A 278 8.97 -6.45 19.51
C TYR A 278 8.05 -5.77 18.49
N ARG A 279 7.10 -4.93 18.94
CA ARG A 279 6.22 -4.16 18.05
C ARG A 279 6.99 -3.12 17.24
N VAL A 280 8.01 -2.53 17.84
CA VAL A 280 8.91 -1.59 17.15
C VAL A 280 9.76 -2.33 16.12
N ILE A 281 10.28 -3.51 16.47
CA ILE A 281 11.03 -4.34 15.52
C ILE A 281 10.14 -4.80 14.37
N SER A 282 8.91 -5.25 14.67
CA SER A 282 7.94 -5.64 13.65
C SER A 282 7.65 -4.49 12.69
N PHE A 283 7.49 -3.28 13.21
CA PHE A 283 7.34 -2.07 12.40
C PHE A 283 8.56 -1.82 11.51
N ILE A 284 9.78 -1.87 12.07
CA ILE A 284 11.02 -1.65 11.29
C ILE A 284 11.16 -2.68 10.18
N LEU A 285 10.95 -3.97 10.48
CA LEU A 285 11.05 -5.06 9.50
C LEU A 285 10.01 -4.91 8.38
N LEU A 286 8.75 -4.57 8.73
CA LEU A 286 7.70 -4.36 7.73
C LEU A 286 7.99 -3.13 6.86
N ASN A 287 8.50 -2.04 7.43
CA ASN A 287 8.90 -0.88 6.63
C ASN A 287 10.06 -1.22 5.69
N TYR A 288 11.06 -1.94 6.18
CA TYR A 288 12.17 -2.39 5.33
C TYR A 288 11.67 -3.30 4.21
N LEU A 289 10.72 -4.19 4.49
CA LEU A 289 10.10 -5.03 3.48
C LEU A 289 9.36 -4.21 2.42
N VAL A 290 8.55 -3.22 2.81
CA VAL A 290 7.84 -2.33 1.88
C VAL A 290 8.83 -1.57 0.99
N VAL A 291 9.88 -0.98 1.58
CA VAL A 291 10.93 -0.27 0.82
C VAL A 291 11.69 -1.23 -0.11
N PHE A 292 12.00 -2.44 0.37
CA PHE A 292 12.67 -3.46 -0.43
C PHE A 292 11.82 -3.90 -1.61
N ILE A 293 10.51 -4.09 -1.43
CA ILE A 293 9.57 -4.44 -2.50
C ILE A 293 9.48 -3.29 -3.51
N ALA A 294 9.30 -2.05 -3.06
CA ALA A 294 9.27 -0.88 -3.95
C ALA A 294 10.56 -0.76 -4.78
N PHE A 295 11.71 -0.96 -4.12
CA PHE A 295 13.00 -1.02 -4.82
C PHE A 295 13.02 -2.17 -5.83
N ALA A 296 12.59 -3.38 -5.45
CA ALA A 296 12.51 -4.53 -6.35
C ALA A 296 11.61 -4.27 -7.58
N MET A 297 10.49 -3.57 -7.40
CA MET A 297 9.58 -3.20 -8.49
C MET A 297 10.27 -2.26 -9.49
N ILE A 298 10.94 -1.21 -9.00
CA ILE A 298 11.74 -0.30 -9.84
C ILE A 298 12.83 -1.09 -10.58
N ARG A 299 13.54 -1.98 -9.90
CA ARG A 299 14.56 -2.84 -10.53
C ARG A 299 13.96 -3.74 -11.61
N ALA A 300 12.72 -4.21 -11.40
CA ALA A 300 12.07 -5.13 -12.32
C ALA A 300 11.64 -4.42 -13.60
N GLN A 301 11.17 -3.18 -13.51
CA GLN A 301 10.86 -2.36 -14.69
C GLN A 301 12.10 -2.00 -15.51
N GLN A 302 13.29 -2.01 -14.93
CA GLN A 302 14.51 -1.79 -15.71
C GLN A 302 14.87 -3.00 -16.57
N LEU A 303 14.41 -4.21 -16.24
CA LEU A 303 14.69 -5.38 -17.06
C LEU A 303 13.88 -5.36 -18.36
N PRO A 304 14.41 -5.92 -19.46
CA PRO A 304 13.66 -5.97 -20.70
C PRO A 304 12.40 -6.84 -20.52
N PRO A 305 11.22 -6.41 -21.05
CA PRO A 305 10.00 -7.20 -20.99
C PRO A 305 10.16 -8.61 -21.57
N ASN A 306 10.79 -8.70 -22.75
CA ASN A 306 11.10 -9.96 -23.42
C ASN A 306 12.57 -10.34 -23.19
N ARG A 307 12.83 -11.58 -22.73
CA ARG A 307 14.15 -12.03 -22.27
C ARG A 307 14.54 -13.40 -22.84
N GLY A 308 15.85 -13.67 -22.90
CA GLY A 308 16.41 -14.89 -23.51
C GLY A 308 16.71 -14.70 -24.99
N ASP A 309 16.57 -15.76 -25.77
CA ASP A 309 16.53 -15.67 -27.24
C ASP A 309 15.22 -14.99 -27.63
N ILE A 310 15.29 -13.88 -28.36
CA ILE A 310 14.14 -13.06 -28.73
C ILE A 310 14.04 -12.90 -30.24
N THR A 311 12.83 -12.72 -30.76
CA THR A 311 12.57 -12.39 -32.17
C THR A 311 12.77 -10.90 -32.44
N ILE A 312 12.71 -10.50 -33.72
CA ILE A 312 12.70 -9.06 -34.10
C ILE A 312 11.48 -8.34 -33.54
N GLU A 313 10.32 -8.97 -33.54
CA GLU A 313 9.08 -8.39 -32.98
C GLU A 313 9.25 -8.11 -31.48
N GLN A 314 9.77 -9.07 -30.72
CA GLN A 314 10.05 -8.90 -29.30
C GLN A 314 11.14 -7.87 -29.01
N PHE A 315 12.11 -7.73 -29.91
CA PHE A 315 13.11 -6.65 -29.85
C PHE A 315 12.44 -5.28 -30.05
N ALA A 316 11.53 -5.15 -31.02
CA ALA A 316 10.78 -3.92 -31.25
C ALA A 316 9.92 -3.55 -30.04
N GLU A 317 9.25 -4.51 -29.41
CA GLU A 317 8.53 -4.31 -28.15
C GLU A 317 9.43 -3.78 -27.03
N ASN A 318 10.60 -4.41 -26.84
CA ASN A 318 11.58 -3.96 -25.85
C ASN A 318 12.11 -2.55 -26.16
N TYR A 319 12.39 -2.25 -27.43
CA TYR A 319 12.87 -0.94 -27.87
C TYR A 319 11.83 0.15 -27.58
N ASN A 320 10.58 -0.08 -27.97
CA ASN A 320 9.47 0.85 -27.73
C ASN A 320 9.18 1.00 -26.22
N TYR A 321 9.31 -0.07 -25.45
CA TYR A 321 9.20 -0.04 -23.99
C TYR A 321 10.22 0.93 -23.39
N TYR A 322 11.50 0.83 -23.76
CA TYR A 322 12.54 1.71 -23.22
C TYR A 322 12.41 3.15 -23.71
N CYS A 323 11.95 3.37 -24.95
CA CYS A 323 11.61 4.71 -25.42
C CYS A 323 10.56 5.36 -24.51
N LYS A 324 9.45 4.66 -24.23
CA LYS A 324 8.41 5.13 -23.31
C LYS A 324 8.91 5.28 -21.86
N TYR A 325 9.70 4.31 -21.37
CA TYR A 325 10.14 4.27 -19.97
C TYR A 325 11.09 5.43 -19.62
N TYR A 326 11.97 5.80 -20.56
CA TYR A 326 12.93 6.89 -20.41
C TYR A 326 12.45 8.22 -21.01
N ASP A 327 11.25 8.28 -21.58
CA ASP A 327 10.70 9.47 -22.25
C ASP A 327 11.63 9.96 -23.39
N VAL A 328 12.11 9.01 -24.20
CA VAL A 328 13.00 9.28 -25.34
C VAL A 328 12.37 8.81 -26.64
N ASN A 329 12.70 9.48 -27.74
CA ASN A 329 12.26 9.12 -29.09
C ASN A 329 10.73 9.12 -29.28
N ASP A 330 10.10 10.27 -28.99
CA ASP A 330 8.65 10.43 -29.17
C ASP A 330 8.19 10.43 -30.63
N ARG A 331 9.09 10.70 -31.57
CA ARG A 331 8.78 10.80 -33.00
C ARG A 331 8.68 9.44 -33.67
N PHE A 332 9.57 8.51 -33.36
CA PHE A 332 9.61 7.21 -34.04
C PHE A 332 9.10 6.10 -33.12
N TYR A 333 8.59 5.04 -33.72
CA TYR A 333 8.39 3.76 -33.06
C TYR A 333 9.00 2.66 -33.91
N MET A 334 9.46 1.59 -33.28
CA MET A 334 9.94 0.42 -33.99
C MET A 334 8.75 -0.49 -34.33
N ASP A 335 8.57 -0.80 -35.61
CA ASP A 335 7.55 -1.76 -36.05
C ASP A 335 7.98 -3.21 -35.79
N GLN A 336 7.06 -4.16 -36.01
CA GLN A 336 7.31 -5.60 -35.83
C GLN A 336 8.43 -6.18 -36.73
N ASN A 337 8.86 -5.44 -37.76
CA ASN A 337 9.95 -5.83 -38.65
C ASN A 337 11.30 -5.21 -38.24
N GLY A 338 11.35 -4.48 -37.12
CA GLY A 338 12.54 -3.79 -36.66
C GLY A 338 12.84 -2.50 -37.43
N GLN A 339 11.88 -1.95 -38.16
CA GLN A 339 12.04 -0.67 -38.86
C GLN A 339 11.53 0.48 -37.99
N LEU A 340 12.28 1.58 -37.96
CA LEU A 340 11.85 2.80 -37.31
C LEU A 340 10.86 3.54 -38.22
N VAL A 341 9.64 3.72 -37.74
CA VAL A 341 8.54 4.37 -38.44
C VAL A 341 8.20 5.70 -37.74
N ASP A 342 8.09 6.77 -38.52
CA ASP A 342 7.68 8.09 -38.01
C ASP A 342 6.19 8.06 -37.62
N LYS A 343 5.88 8.49 -36.39
CA LYS A 343 4.50 8.60 -35.88
C LYS A 343 3.75 9.75 -36.53
N TYR A 344 4.45 10.76 -37.05
CA TYR A 344 3.86 11.98 -37.60
C TYR A 344 4.42 12.31 -39.00
N PRO A 345 4.19 11.44 -40.00
CA PRO A 345 4.76 11.61 -41.34
C PRO A 345 4.34 12.92 -42.03
N ASP A 346 3.17 13.45 -41.66
CA ASP A 346 2.58 14.65 -42.27
C ASP A 346 2.85 15.94 -41.48
N ARG A 347 3.53 15.89 -40.32
CA ARG A 347 3.87 17.10 -39.56
C ARG A 347 5.01 17.84 -40.25
N VAL A 348 4.74 19.06 -40.69
CA VAL A 348 5.78 20.05 -40.98
C VAL A 348 6.46 20.35 -39.64
N VAL A 349 7.66 19.80 -39.45
CA VAL A 349 8.40 19.99 -38.20
C VAL A 349 8.89 21.41 -38.17
N ASP A 350 8.22 22.25 -37.39
CA ASP A 350 8.68 23.61 -37.13
C ASP A 350 9.98 23.51 -36.32
N LYS A 351 11.07 24.06 -36.84
CA LYS A 351 12.40 24.02 -36.18
C LYS A 351 12.39 24.70 -34.81
N ASP A 352 11.34 25.48 -34.53
CA ASP A 352 11.16 26.26 -33.31
C ASP A 352 10.29 25.55 -32.26
N MET A 353 9.89 24.28 -32.46
CA MET A 353 9.10 23.54 -31.47
C MET A 353 10.00 23.14 -30.29
N ILE A 354 9.97 23.95 -29.23
CA ILE A 354 10.62 23.67 -27.95
C ILE A 354 9.93 22.44 -27.33
N HIS A 355 10.58 21.29 -27.40
CA HIS A 355 10.24 20.16 -26.54
C HIS A 355 10.63 20.52 -25.11
N ILE A 356 9.64 20.83 -24.27
CA ILE A 356 9.85 20.97 -22.83
C ILE A 356 10.03 19.56 -22.26
N SER A 357 11.27 19.09 -22.20
CA SER A 357 11.60 17.87 -21.45
C SER A 357 11.34 18.16 -19.97
N THR A 358 10.52 17.33 -19.32
CA THR A 358 10.15 17.55 -17.91
C THR A 358 11.32 17.20 -16.95
N PHE A 359 12.42 16.65 -17.48
CA PHE A 359 13.57 16.15 -16.71
C PHE A 359 14.91 16.83 -16.97
N GLY A 360 14.94 17.99 -17.64
CA GLY A 360 16.15 18.82 -17.70
C GLY A 360 17.33 18.18 -18.44
N THR A 361 17.05 17.24 -19.33
CA THR A 361 17.95 16.88 -20.42
C THR A 361 17.33 17.43 -21.68
N ASP A 362 17.71 18.66 -22.01
CA ASP A 362 17.45 19.27 -23.30
C ASP A 362 18.24 18.48 -24.35
N PHE A 363 17.78 17.29 -24.70
CA PHE A 363 18.13 16.70 -25.97
C PHE A 363 17.44 17.57 -27.01
N ALA A 364 18.15 18.62 -27.44
CA ALA A 364 17.79 19.38 -28.62
C ALA A 364 17.73 18.38 -29.77
N TYR A 365 16.53 17.92 -30.09
CA TYR A 365 16.31 17.03 -31.22
C TYR A 365 16.38 17.89 -32.48
N ASP A 366 17.40 17.69 -33.31
CA ASP A 366 17.39 18.27 -34.65
C ASP A 366 16.40 17.46 -35.51
N PRO A 367 15.26 18.06 -35.92
CA PRO A 367 14.24 17.34 -36.66
C PRO A 367 14.65 16.93 -38.07
N THR A 368 15.79 17.43 -38.54
CA THR A 368 16.38 17.08 -39.83
C THR A 368 17.39 15.94 -39.75
N GLU A 369 17.73 15.48 -38.53
CA GLU A 369 18.69 14.42 -38.32
C GLU A 369 18.06 13.03 -38.56
N GLU A 370 18.62 12.29 -39.53
CA GLU A 370 18.20 10.91 -39.81
C GLU A 370 18.70 9.95 -38.73
N LEU A 371 17.80 9.09 -38.24
CA LEU A 371 18.18 8.00 -37.34
C LEU A 371 19.06 6.97 -38.06
N PRO A 372 20.05 6.38 -37.36
CA PRO A 372 20.86 5.32 -37.95
C PRO A 372 19.97 4.12 -38.32
N ARG A 373 20.25 3.55 -39.50
CA ARG A 373 19.57 2.32 -39.94
C ARG A 373 20.17 1.12 -39.23
N PHE A 374 19.30 0.29 -38.66
CA PHE A 374 19.68 -0.93 -37.98
C PHE A 374 19.85 -2.08 -38.98
N ASN A 375 20.91 -2.86 -38.77
CA ASN A 375 21.18 -4.11 -39.44
C ASN A 375 20.94 -5.26 -38.45
N TYR A 376 20.39 -6.36 -38.96
CA TYR A 376 19.99 -7.50 -38.16
C TYR A 376 20.61 -8.79 -38.71
N SER A 377 21.10 -9.64 -37.81
CA SER A 377 21.41 -11.04 -38.11
C SER A 377 20.42 -11.94 -37.38
N ILE A 378 19.79 -12.87 -38.10
CA ILE A 378 18.76 -13.76 -37.57
C ILE A 378 19.19 -15.21 -37.83
N GLU A 379 19.06 -16.04 -36.81
CA GLU A 379 19.34 -17.47 -36.90
C GLU A 379 18.23 -18.26 -36.18
N ASN A 380 17.64 -19.26 -36.86
CA ASN A 380 16.56 -20.07 -36.30
C ASN A 380 15.40 -19.23 -35.73
N ALA A 381 15.00 -18.16 -36.44
CA ALA A 381 14.00 -17.16 -36.06
C ALA A 381 14.36 -16.29 -34.82
N ASN A 382 15.56 -16.45 -34.25
CA ASN A 382 16.04 -15.64 -33.15
C ASN A 382 17.02 -14.57 -33.64
N LEU A 383 16.90 -13.37 -33.08
CA LEU A 383 17.82 -12.27 -33.33
C LEU A 383 19.19 -12.56 -32.68
N LYS A 384 20.25 -12.54 -33.49
CA LYS A 384 21.63 -12.80 -33.08
C LYS A 384 22.50 -11.56 -33.05
N GLU A 385 22.23 -10.60 -33.94
CA GLU A 385 22.96 -9.34 -33.95
C GLU A 385 22.02 -8.17 -34.23
N VAL A 386 22.27 -7.07 -33.52
CA VAL A 386 21.78 -5.73 -33.88
C VAL A 386 22.97 -4.82 -33.99
N SER A 387 23.14 -4.18 -35.15
CA SER A 387 24.25 -3.26 -35.40
C SER A 387 23.81 -2.04 -36.20
N PHE A 388 24.56 -0.95 -36.08
CA PHE A 388 24.38 0.24 -36.92
C PHE A 388 25.68 0.97 -37.15
N VAL A 389 25.68 1.74 -38.23
CA VAL A 389 26.74 2.70 -38.55
C VAL A 389 26.12 4.07 -38.60
N TYR A 390 26.69 5.00 -37.85
CA TYR A 390 26.30 6.40 -37.85
C TYR A 390 27.52 7.24 -38.26
N GLY A 391 27.35 8.12 -39.23
CA GLY A 391 28.44 8.93 -39.75
C GLY A 391 27.97 10.32 -40.15
N VAL A 392 28.72 11.34 -39.74
CA VAL A 392 28.42 12.75 -40.02
C VAL A 392 29.67 13.53 -40.36
N GLU A 393 29.52 14.50 -41.27
CA GLU A 393 30.55 15.43 -41.69
C GLU A 393 30.15 16.86 -41.29
N ASN A 394 31.08 17.62 -40.73
CA ASN A 394 30.93 19.04 -40.38
C ASN A 394 29.64 19.36 -39.59
N LYS A 395 29.38 18.60 -38.51
CA LYS A 395 28.24 18.77 -37.61
C LYS A 395 28.61 19.78 -36.51
N ASP A 396 27.94 20.93 -36.54
CA ASP A 396 28.22 22.02 -35.61
C ASP A 396 27.54 21.85 -34.23
N HIS A 397 26.40 21.15 -34.18
CA HIS A 397 25.62 20.91 -32.95
C HIS A 397 25.40 19.42 -32.72
N TRP A 398 25.75 18.92 -31.54
CA TRP A 398 25.62 17.51 -31.18
C TRP A 398 24.37 17.26 -30.35
N THR A 399 23.64 16.22 -30.72
CA THR A 399 22.34 15.81 -30.15
C THR A 399 22.42 14.47 -29.40
N ASP A 400 23.61 13.85 -29.38
CA ASP A 400 23.93 12.53 -28.79
C ASP A 400 22.94 11.41 -29.19
N MET A 401 22.34 11.53 -30.37
CA MET A 401 21.33 10.60 -30.85
C MET A 401 21.91 9.20 -31.04
N GLU A 402 23.13 9.08 -31.58
CA GLU A 402 23.81 7.79 -31.77
C GLU A 402 24.12 7.09 -30.44
N LYS A 403 24.49 7.86 -29.41
CA LYS A 403 24.69 7.32 -28.05
C LYS A 403 23.36 6.86 -27.47
N THR A 404 22.28 7.63 -27.67
CA THR A 404 20.91 7.23 -27.27
C THR A 404 20.50 5.92 -27.92
N GLN A 405 20.71 5.75 -29.23
CA GLN A 405 20.43 4.49 -29.93
C GLN A 405 21.29 3.32 -29.42
N GLN A 406 22.57 3.58 -29.15
CA GLN A 406 23.46 2.60 -28.55
C GLN A 406 22.95 2.10 -27.18
N TYR A 407 22.50 3.00 -26.29
CA TYR A 407 21.91 2.60 -25.01
C TYR A 407 20.59 1.85 -25.19
N LEU A 408 19.70 2.32 -26.08
CA LEU A 408 18.42 1.66 -26.35
C LEU A 408 18.62 0.23 -26.87
N ILE A 409 19.55 -0.01 -27.80
CA ILE A 409 19.86 -1.36 -28.31
C ILE A 409 20.49 -2.23 -27.21
N ALA A 410 21.43 -1.69 -26.44
CA ALA A 410 22.05 -2.43 -25.34
C ALA A 410 21.02 -2.86 -24.29
N MET A 411 20.02 -2.03 -24.00
CA MET A 411 18.92 -2.39 -23.10
C MET A 411 17.93 -3.35 -23.77
N ALA A 412 17.44 -3.04 -24.97
CA ALA A 412 16.37 -3.76 -25.64
C ALA A 412 16.77 -5.15 -26.16
N PHE A 413 18.03 -5.31 -26.57
CA PHE A 413 18.59 -6.59 -27.06
C PHE A 413 19.68 -7.13 -26.14
N GLY A 414 20.69 -6.32 -25.82
CA GLY A 414 21.87 -6.81 -25.11
C GLY A 414 21.56 -7.33 -23.70
N CYS A 415 20.69 -6.64 -22.97
CA CYS A 415 20.36 -6.97 -21.59
C CYS A 415 19.27 -8.05 -21.45
N THR A 416 18.86 -8.68 -22.56
CA THR A 416 17.85 -9.74 -22.56
C THR A 416 18.39 -11.06 -22.02
N ASP A 417 19.72 -11.24 -22.02
CA ASP A 417 20.43 -12.37 -21.43
C ASP A 417 19.99 -12.60 -19.98
N LYS A 418 19.72 -13.87 -19.61
CA LYS A 418 19.27 -14.27 -18.26
C LYS A 418 20.32 -13.99 -17.17
N GLU A 419 21.58 -13.83 -17.55
CA GLU A 419 22.64 -13.40 -16.63
C GLU A 419 22.41 -12.00 -16.07
N VAL A 420 21.67 -11.14 -16.78
CA VAL A 420 21.27 -9.80 -16.28
C VAL A 420 20.17 -9.95 -15.23
N LYS A 421 20.53 -9.88 -13.96
CA LYS A 421 19.64 -10.05 -12.82
C LYS A 421 19.01 -8.74 -12.36
N LEU A 422 17.96 -8.91 -11.57
CA LEU A 422 17.24 -7.83 -10.88
C LEU A 422 18.16 -7.05 -9.92
N PHE A 423 19.01 -7.79 -9.21
CA PHE A 423 19.92 -7.30 -8.19
C PHE A 423 21.37 -7.63 -8.53
N PHE A 424 22.30 -6.97 -7.83
CA PHE A 424 23.73 -7.20 -7.91
C PHE A 424 24.12 -8.68 -7.76
N PRO A 425 25.27 -9.11 -8.32
CA PRO A 425 26.27 -8.28 -9.00
C PRO A 425 25.92 -7.93 -10.44
N ASN A 426 24.98 -8.66 -11.05
CA ASN A 426 24.82 -8.65 -12.49
C ASN A 426 23.61 -7.83 -12.93
N THR A 427 23.71 -6.51 -12.98
CA THR A 427 22.55 -5.66 -13.31
C THR A 427 22.71 -4.95 -14.64
N LEU A 428 21.60 -4.51 -15.24
CA LEU A 428 21.60 -3.67 -16.44
C LEU A 428 22.51 -2.45 -16.30
N ASN A 429 22.49 -1.77 -15.15
CA ASN A 429 23.37 -0.63 -14.88
C ASN A 429 24.86 -0.99 -14.93
N VAL A 430 25.25 -2.22 -14.57
CA VAL A 430 26.64 -2.67 -14.67
C VAL A 430 27.05 -2.79 -16.14
N VAL A 431 26.18 -3.32 -17.00
CA VAL A 431 26.42 -3.37 -18.46
C VAL A 431 26.55 -1.96 -19.01
N LEU A 432 25.57 -1.09 -18.75
CA LEU A 432 25.56 0.28 -19.27
C LEU A 432 26.75 1.10 -18.75
N SER A 433 27.21 0.86 -17.52
CA SER A 433 28.37 1.57 -16.97
C SER A 433 29.67 1.31 -17.72
N LYS A 434 29.81 0.16 -18.41
CA LYS A 434 30.97 -0.16 -19.25
C LYS A 434 30.97 0.59 -20.58
N MET A 435 29.81 1.06 -21.01
CA MET A 435 29.62 1.84 -22.24
C MET A 435 29.68 3.35 -21.97
N LYS A 436 29.49 3.76 -20.71
CA LYS A 436 29.46 5.14 -20.30
C LYS A 436 30.85 5.77 -20.38
N TYR A 437 30.96 6.94 -20.99
CA TYR A 437 32.20 7.74 -21.10
C TYR A 437 33.34 7.11 -21.92
N VAL A 438 33.02 6.13 -22.78
CA VAL A 438 34.01 5.42 -23.60
C VAL A 438 33.58 5.43 -25.07
N ASP A 439 34.50 5.83 -25.94
CA ASP A 439 34.29 5.82 -27.40
C ASP A 439 34.44 4.42 -27.99
N ASN A 440 35.51 3.72 -27.60
CA ASN A 440 35.88 2.42 -28.15
C ASN A 440 35.82 1.36 -27.06
N PHE A 441 35.00 0.35 -27.26
CA PHE A 441 34.91 -0.77 -26.33
C PHE A 441 34.61 -2.08 -27.06
N ASN A 442 35.08 -3.17 -26.48
CA ASN A 442 34.77 -4.52 -26.90
C ASN A 442 34.77 -5.40 -25.65
N PHE A 443 33.59 -5.76 -25.16
CA PHE A 443 33.46 -6.59 -23.96
C PHE A 443 32.31 -7.58 -24.12
N THR A 444 32.41 -8.69 -23.40
CA THR A 444 31.35 -9.70 -23.31
C THR A 444 30.72 -9.65 -21.93
N TYR A 445 29.42 -9.92 -21.89
CA TYR A 445 28.63 -10.03 -20.69
C TYR A 445 27.59 -11.14 -20.87
N GLY A 446 27.71 -12.23 -20.11
CA GLY A 446 27.02 -13.48 -20.43
C GLY A 446 27.39 -13.97 -21.82
N ASP A 447 26.38 -14.32 -22.62
CA ASP A 447 26.54 -14.79 -23.99
C ASP A 447 26.50 -13.62 -25.00
N THR A 448 26.51 -12.37 -24.51
CA THR A 448 26.33 -11.17 -25.31
C THR A 448 27.61 -10.34 -25.38
N ARG A 449 28.10 -10.10 -26.59
CA ARG A 449 29.21 -9.22 -26.90
C ARG A 449 28.72 -7.82 -27.29
N TYR A 450 29.40 -6.80 -26.78
CA TYR A 450 29.15 -5.39 -27.03
C TYR A 450 30.38 -4.79 -27.68
N PHE A 451 30.21 -4.20 -28.86
CA PHE A 451 31.30 -3.62 -29.65
C PHE A 451 30.95 -2.20 -30.09
N CYS A 452 31.87 -1.27 -29.89
CA CYS A 452 31.80 0.09 -30.41
C CYS A 452 33.17 0.53 -30.89
N ASN A 453 33.24 1.11 -32.09
CA ASN A 453 34.41 1.79 -32.62
C ASN A 453 34.01 3.15 -33.20
N VAL A 454 34.62 4.22 -32.69
CA VAL A 454 34.42 5.60 -33.08
C VAL A 454 35.70 6.15 -33.73
N GLU A 455 35.55 6.63 -34.95
CA GLU A 455 36.56 7.37 -35.70
C GLU A 455 36.13 8.84 -35.71
N LYS A 456 36.98 9.73 -35.18
CA LYS A 456 36.71 11.18 -35.16
C LYS A 456 37.93 11.99 -35.60
N ILE A 457 37.72 12.93 -36.51
CA ILE A 457 38.72 13.87 -37.04
C ILE A 457 38.10 15.27 -36.96
N GLY A 458 38.84 16.27 -36.49
CA GLY A 458 38.33 17.63 -36.38
C GLY A 458 37.33 17.86 -35.23
N TYR A 459 37.22 16.92 -34.29
CA TYR A 459 36.41 17.04 -33.07
C TYR A 459 37.22 16.72 -31.80
N ILE A 460 36.89 17.37 -30.67
CA ILE A 460 37.47 17.13 -29.34
C ILE A 460 36.34 16.75 -28.36
N GLY A 461 36.66 15.95 -27.33
CA GLY A 461 35.72 15.52 -26.29
C GLY A 461 35.13 14.14 -26.53
N ASN A 462 34.63 13.50 -25.47
CA ASN A 462 34.01 12.16 -25.52
C ASN A 462 32.50 12.21 -25.28
N ASP A 463 32.03 13.03 -24.33
CA ASP A 463 30.60 13.28 -24.10
C ASP A 463 30.09 14.50 -24.85
N TYR A 464 30.83 15.61 -24.75
CA TYR A 464 30.52 16.85 -25.44
C TYR A 464 31.51 17.01 -26.57
N ILE A 465 31.11 16.52 -27.74
CA ILE A 465 31.93 16.58 -28.94
C ILE A 465 31.84 18.01 -29.48
N THR A 466 32.97 18.71 -29.53
CA THR A 466 33.06 20.06 -30.10
C THR A 466 33.93 20.08 -31.34
N PRO A 467 33.52 20.78 -32.42
CA PRO A 467 34.37 20.95 -33.59
C PRO A 467 35.61 21.78 -33.24
N ILE A 468 36.74 21.45 -33.86
CA ILE A 468 37.98 22.22 -33.76
C ILE A 468 37.89 23.37 -34.76
N GLU A 469 38.05 24.62 -34.30
CA GLU A 469 37.89 25.85 -35.11
C GLU A 469 38.97 26.07 -36.21
N ASP A 470 39.73 25.05 -36.61
CA ASP A 470 40.91 25.15 -37.49
C ASP A 470 40.62 24.95 -39.00
N GLY A 471 39.36 24.97 -39.42
CA GLY A 471 38.98 24.91 -40.85
C GLY A 471 39.27 23.58 -41.56
N GLN A 472 39.64 22.52 -40.83
CA GLN A 472 39.72 21.16 -41.36
C GLN A 472 38.30 20.55 -41.44
N LYS A 473 38.05 19.73 -42.48
CA LYS A 473 36.80 18.95 -42.57
C LYS A 473 36.68 18.05 -41.35
N ALA A 474 35.64 18.26 -40.55
CA ALA A 474 35.37 17.45 -39.37
C ALA A 474 34.56 16.21 -39.78
N TYR A 475 34.96 15.05 -39.28
CA TYR A 475 34.36 13.76 -39.59
C TYR A 475 34.16 12.96 -38.32
N TYR A 476 33.00 12.34 -38.18
CA TYR A 476 32.71 11.40 -37.12
C TYR A 476 32.03 10.17 -37.71
N LYS A 477 32.46 8.98 -37.27
CA LYS A 477 31.83 7.70 -37.60
C LYS A 477 31.83 6.80 -36.39
N MET A 478 30.68 6.24 -36.06
CA MET A 478 30.49 5.24 -35.03
C MET A 478 29.97 3.95 -35.66
N ASN A 479 30.64 2.84 -35.37
CA ASN A 479 30.17 1.51 -35.68
C ASN A 479 29.84 0.82 -34.35
N PHE A 480 28.59 0.42 -34.17
CA PHE A 480 28.12 -0.24 -32.95
C PHE A 480 27.45 -1.56 -33.28
N ALA A 481 27.73 -2.59 -32.48
CA ALA A 481 27.11 -3.90 -32.60
C ALA A 481 26.91 -4.54 -31.22
N VAL A 482 25.78 -5.23 -31.08
CA VAL A 482 25.52 -6.17 -30.00
C VAL A 482 25.26 -7.53 -30.63
N THR A 483 26.04 -8.53 -30.26
CA THR A 483 25.99 -9.88 -30.84
C THR A 483 25.82 -10.92 -29.74
N LYS A 484 24.99 -11.93 -29.97
CA LYS A 484 24.85 -13.09 -29.12
C LYS A 484 25.49 -14.29 -29.78
N ASP A 485 26.61 -14.74 -29.22
CA ASP A 485 27.29 -15.94 -29.68
C ASP A 485 26.86 -17.11 -28.78
N LYS A 486 26.35 -18.19 -29.35
CA LYS A 486 26.40 -19.48 -28.66
C LYS A 486 27.84 -19.96 -28.78
N GLU A 487 28.58 -20.03 -27.69
CA GLU A 487 29.66 -21.00 -27.65
C GLU A 487 29.03 -22.38 -27.79
N GLU A 488 29.19 -23.01 -28.97
CA GLU A 488 29.12 -24.46 -29.06
C GLU A 488 30.27 -24.99 -28.19
N SER A 489 29.95 -25.27 -26.92
CA SER A 489 30.82 -26.07 -26.08
C SER A 489 30.76 -27.51 -26.58
N ASP A 490 31.76 -27.91 -27.36
CA ASP A 490 32.08 -29.31 -27.69
C ASP A 490 32.27 -30.18 -26.44
#